data_AF-A0A379ATM3-F1
#
_entry.id   AF-A0A379ATM3-F1
#
_cell.length_a   1.000
_cell.length_b   1.000
_cell.length_c   1.000
_cell.angle_alpha   90.00
_cell.angle_beta   90.00
_cell.angle_gamma   90.00
#
_symmetry.space_group_name_H-M   'P 1'
#
loop_
_entity.id
_entity.type
_entity.pdbx_description
1 polymer ?
#
loop_
_entity_poly.entity_id
_entity_poly.type
_entity_poly.pdbx_seq_one_letter_code
_entity_poly.pdbx_strand_id
1 'polypeptide(L)'
;MEIKLSCCYQKPNNTEKIKIFRLRSIQEIELLDIDKRKKAKKAFYKEREDGIKLSQNNWLKPLTAKEKLEQNREKITIKNRIHFYQKNQQAYEHFYQKIEPKLHFLKKIVQRLKALNIQASSYFPNSMTFVQNPHYQSVHNNYKIIREETNLQDEYLLDDLEEVDNIGIINMPILYERLILIQLIFLLKNNFRFIPQKDWKYRLLHAIKSNDKNIEIYLENKLAKRNIILTYEKELPNGKRPDFTIDLTWFIESDSNNENAITKRFILDAKFYDKSTFTAKGGMLETINSLYEGKNYSEDGKNPVFLIHPCDKLIGQQERISAQPWGKYSFLGELGVEPAHHKGAVFFSPIDRVIYRDELQRLIGMFLQYLLEPNCTSDKSNDRTLAVPICIRCGSSQYQIIDKQKEYYKRGLPVERTSKSVWLKCCECEQWQVYNHCYYDHKRLIKNGFYWSYHAARMIEPFNIKCPHCGEWGIW
;
A
#
# COMPACT_ATOMS: atom_id res chain seq x y z
N MET A 1 17.24 -9.23 27.14
CA MET A 1 18.64 -9.72 27.23
C MET A 1 19.05 -9.49 28.67
N GLU A 2 19.05 -10.56 29.47
CA GLU A 2 19.49 -10.45 30.86
C GLU A 2 21.00 -10.62 30.92
N ILE A 3 21.65 -9.60 31.47
CA ILE A 3 23.10 -9.56 31.63
C ILE A 3 23.35 -9.56 33.12
N LYS A 4 24.08 -10.57 33.59
CA LYS A 4 24.60 -10.58 34.94
C LYS A 4 25.99 -9.97 34.90
N LEU A 5 26.15 -8.87 35.64
CA LEU A 5 27.41 -8.16 35.77
C LEU A 5 27.99 -8.47 37.14
N SER A 6 29.06 -9.26 37.18
CA SER A 6 29.89 -9.39 38.37
C SER A 6 30.82 -8.18 38.39
N CYS A 7 30.58 -7.26 39.32
CA CYS A 7 31.30 -5.98 39.36
C CYS A 7 31.48 -5.48 40.79
N CYS A 8 32.56 -4.72 40.99
CA CYS A 8 32.71 -3.91 42.19
C CYS A 8 31.91 -2.62 42.00
N TYR A 9 30.92 -2.39 42.85
CA TYR A 9 30.10 -1.18 42.80
C TYR A 9 30.10 -0.45 44.13
N GLN A 10 29.88 0.86 44.07
CA GLN A 10 29.73 1.67 45.27
C GLN A 10 28.26 1.63 45.72
N LYS A 11 28.01 1.19 46.96
CA LYS A 11 26.65 1.10 47.50
C LYS A 11 26.02 2.50 47.55
N PRO A 12 24.78 2.68 47.04
CA PRO A 12 24.09 3.96 47.13
C PRO A 12 23.73 4.29 48.59
N ASN A 13 23.74 5.57 48.94
CA ASN A 13 23.24 6.04 50.23
C ASN A 13 21.72 5.82 50.31
N ASN A 14 21.26 5.22 51.40
CA ASN A 14 19.89 4.70 51.56
C ASN A 14 18.79 5.77 51.75
N THR A 15 19.11 7.06 51.63
CA THR A 15 18.20 8.17 51.93
C THR A 15 17.53 8.79 50.71
N GLU A 16 17.86 8.37 49.49
CA GLU A 16 17.26 8.92 48.27
C GLU A 16 16.23 7.96 47.63
N LYS A 17 15.15 8.55 47.09
CA LYS A 17 14.09 7.81 46.36
C LYS A 17 14.60 7.12 45.07
N ILE A 18 15.81 7.44 44.62
CA ILE A 18 16.44 6.86 43.42
C ILE A 18 17.78 6.26 43.84
N LYS A 19 17.98 4.96 43.60
CA LYS A 19 19.22 4.25 43.91
C LYS A 19 20.13 4.24 42.68
N ILE A 20 21.19 5.05 42.70
CA ILE A 20 22.18 5.12 41.63
C ILE A 20 23.38 4.23 41.98
N PHE A 21 23.61 3.19 41.19
CA PHE A 21 24.77 2.31 41.34
C PHE A 21 25.90 2.77 40.41
N ARG A 22 27.06 3.13 40.98
CA ARG A 22 28.27 3.43 40.21
C ARG A 22 29.20 2.21 40.20
N LEU A 23 29.40 1.64 39.02
CA LEU A 23 30.28 0.50 38.78
C LEU A 23 31.72 0.99 38.69
N ARG A 24 32.64 0.45 39.51
CA ARG A 24 34.07 0.83 39.53
C ARG A 24 34.90 -0.05 38.60
N SER A 25 34.61 -1.35 38.55
CA SER A 25 35.27 -2.31 37.67
C SER A 25 34.35 -3.49 37.41
N ILE A 26 34.20 -3.86 36.13
CA ILE A 26 33.45 -5.04 35.72
C ILE A 26 34.44 -6.20 35.61
N GLN A 27 34.20 -7.27 36.38
CA GLN A 27 35.08 -8.43 36.43
C GLN A 27 34.61 -9.53 35.46
N GLU A 28 33.30 -9.72 35.35
CA GLU A 28 32.71 -10.73 34.48
C GLU A 28 31.35 -10.26 33.97
N ILE A 29 31.08 -10.57 32.70
CA ILE A 29 29.79 -10.34 32.04
C ILE A 29 29.26 -11.70 31.63
N GLU A 30 28.24 -12.18 32.33
CA GLU A 30 27.58 -13.45 32.03
C GLU A 30 26.24 -13.17 31.34
N LEU A 31 26.05 -13.76 30.16
CA LEU A 31 24.81 -13.67 29.40
C LEU A 31 23.86 -14.78 29.86
N LEU A 32 22.79 -14.41 30.57
CA LEU A 32 21.89 -15.39 31.21
C LEU A 32 20.88 -16.01 30.23
N ASP A 33 20.46 -15.30 29.18
CA ASP A 33 19.44 -15.78 28.22
C ASP A 33 20.03 -16.71 27.14
N ILE A 34 20.58 -17.85 27.57
CA ILE A 34 21.26 -18.84 26.71
C ILE A 34 20.25 -19.65 25.89
N ASP A 35 19.02 -19.84 26.37
CA ASP A 35 18.05 -20.77 25.76
C ASP A 35 17.46 -20.27 24.45
N LYS A 36 17.13 -18.98 24.34
CA LYS A 36 16.71 -18.39 23.05
C LYS A 36 17.84 -18.48 22.02
N ARG A 37 19.08 -18.20 22.43
CA ARG A 37 20.25 -18.33 21.55
C ARG A 37 20.50 -19.79 21.14
N LYS A 38 20.37 -20.75 22.05
CA LYS A 38 20.46 -22.19 21.76
C LYS A 38 19.37 -22.62 20.77
N LYS A 39 18.12 -22.19 20.96
CA LYS A 39 17.02 -22.45 20.02
C LYS A 39 17.30 -21.85 18.64
N ALA A 40 17.71 -20.58 18.57
CA ALA A 40 18.08 -19.92 17.32
C ALA A 40 19.25 -20.63 16.62
N LYS A 41 20.28 -21.03 17.36
CA LYS A 41 21.43 -21.77 16.83
C LYS A 41 21.02 -23.15 16.29
N LYS A 42 20.15 -23.88 17.00
CA LYS A 42 19.58 -25.15 16.50
C LYS A 42 18.75 -24.94 15.23
N ALA A 43 17.92 -23.90 15.19
CA ALA A 43 17.12 -23.57 14.01
C ALA A 43 18.00 -23.23 12.80
N PHE A 44 19.06 -22.44 13.00
CA PHE A 44 20.04 -22.10 11.97
C PHE A 44 20.73 -23.33 11.39
N TYR A 45 21.25 -24.24 12.22
CA TYR A 45 21.90 -25.45 11.70
C TYR A 45 20.95 -26.37 10.95
N LYS A 46 19.71 -26.51 11.46
CA LYS A 46 18.67 -27.26 10.74
C LYS A 46 18.38 -26.66 9.36
N GLU A 47 18.23 -25.34 9.28
CA GLU A 47 18.03 -24.64 8.00
C GLU A 47 19.21 -24.80 7.06
N ARG A 48 20.43 -24.76 7.60
CA ARG A 48 21.65 -24.99 6.82
C ARG A 48 21.68 -26.40 6.25
N GLU A 49 21.33 -27.42 7.03
CA GLU A 49 21.24 -28.81 6.55
C GLU A 49 20.16 -28.97 5.47
N ASP A 50 18.98 -28.38 5.69
CA ASP A 50 17.91 -28.38 4.68
C ASP A 50 18.38 -27.67 3.39
N GLY A 51 19.13 -26.58 3.51
CA GLY A 51 19.75 -25.87 2.39
C GLY A 51 20.79 -26.70 1.64
N ILE A 52 21.64 -27.46 2.33
CA ILE A 52 22.60 -28.37 1.70
C ILE A 52 21.88 -29.46 0.91
N LYS A 53 20.84 -30.07 1.48
CA LYS A 53 20.02 -31.09 0.79
C LYS A 53 19.34 -30.53 -0.45
N LEU A 54 18.79 -29.32 -0.35
CA LEU A 54 18.19 -28.63 -1.50
C LEU A 54 19.23 -28.32 -2.57
N SER A 55 20.41 -27.84 -2.20
CA SER A 55 21.49 -27.55 -3.14
C SER A 55 21.93 -28.80 -3.90
N GLN A 56 21.97 -29.96 -3.26
CA GLN A 56 22.26 -31.25 -3.91
C GLN A 56 21.17 -31.68 -4.90
N ASN A 57 19.93 -31.18 -4.72
CA ASN A 57 18.77 -31.49 -5.57
C ASN A 57 18.33 -30.28 -6.42
N ASN A 58 19.28 -29.45 -6.89
CA ASN A 58 19.01 -28.29 -7.75
C ASN A 58 17.97 -27.30 -7.19
N TRP A 59 17.90 -27.17 -5.86
CA TRP A 59 16.93 -26.34 -5.14
C TRP A 59 15.46 -26.74 -5.36
N LEU A 60 15.21 -28.02 -5.66
CA LEU A 60 13.88 -28.56 -5.85
C LEU A 60 13.41 -29.37 -4.64
N LYS A 61 12.14 -29.20 -4.27
CA LYS A 61 11.43 -30.06 -3.32
C LYS A 61 9.99 -30.30 -3.78
N PRO A 62 9.40 -31.47 -3.47
CA PRO A 62 7.97 -31.68 -3.68
C PRO A 62 7.16 -30.75 -2.77
N LEU A 63 6.03 -30.25 -3.29
CA LEU A 63 5.10 -29.45 -2.51
C LEU A 63 4.41 -30.31 -1.45
N THR A 64 4.35 -29.79 -0.23
CA THR A 64 3.56 -30.34 0.86
C THR A 64 2.05 -30.20 0.58
N ALA A 65 1.22 -31.00 1.24
CA ALA A 65 -0.25 -30.91 1.09
C ALA A 65 -0.79 -29.51 1.39
N LYS A 66 -0.22 -28.83 2.40
CA LYS A 66 -0.58 -27.45 2.77
C LYS A 66 -0.20 -26.46 1.67
N GLU A 67 1.01 -26.56 1.10
CA GLU A 67 1.44 -25.70 -0.01
C GLU A 67 0.58 -25.93 -1.27
N LYS A 68 0.22 -27.18 -1.58
CA LYS A 68 -0.71 -27.50 -2.68
C LYS A 68 -2.08 -26.85 -2.47
N LEU A 69 -2.61 -26.91 -1.25
CA LEU A 69 -3.90 -26.32 -0.91
C LEU A 69 -3.89 -24.79 -1.03
N GLU A 70 -2.85 -24.13 -0.53
CA GLU A 70 -2.67 -22.68 -0.69
C GLU A 70 -2.52 -22.28 -2.17
N GLN A 71 -1.72 -23.00 -2.95
CA GLN A 71 -1.60 -22.76 -4.39
C GLN A 71 -2.93 -22.95 -5.13
N ASN A 72 -3.71 -23.97 -4.78
CA ASN A 72 -5.01 -24.20 -5.40
C ASN A 72 -6.00 -23.06 -5.10
N ARG A 73 -5.99 -22.51 -3.87
CA ARG A 73 -6.77 -21.31 -3.53
C ARG A 73 -6.40 -20.14 -4.42
N GLU A 74 -5.10 -19.85 -4.56
CA GLU A 74 -4.65 -18.76 -5.43
C GLU A 74 -4.99 -18.97 -6.91
N LYS A 75 -4.85 -20.21 -7.41
CA LYS A 75 -5.23 -20.56 -8.79
C LYS A 75 -6.71 -20.31 -9.05
N ILE A 76 -7.59 -20.67 -8.11
CA ILE A 76 -9.04 -20.42 -8.24
C ILE A 76 -9.30 -18.91 -8.28
N THR A 77 -8.74 -18.14 -7.34
CA THR A 77 -8.88 -16.67 -7.32
C THR A 77 -8.39 -16.02 -8.63
N ILE A 78 -7.27 -16.50 -9.20
CA ILE A 78 -6.74 -15.99 -10.47
C ILE A 78 -7.66 -16.39 -11.64
N LYS A 79 -8.13 -17.64 -11.70
CA LYS A 79 -9.05 -18.10 -12.76
C LYS A 79 -10.36 -17.31 -12.78
N ASN A 80 -10.94 -17.08 -11.60
CA ASN A 80 -12.17 -16.29 -11.49
C ASN A 80 -11.94 -14.84 -11.97
N ARG A 81 -10.75 -14.29 -11.71
CA ARG A 81 -10.37 -12.96 -12.21
C ARG A 81 -10.18 -12.93 -13.73
N ILE A 82 -9.53 -13.95 -14.30
CA ILE A 82 -9.42 -14.09 -15.75
C ILE A 82 -10.82 -14.14 -16.37
N HIS A 83 -11.73 -14.93 -15.81
CA HIS A 83 -13.11 -15.01 -16.28
C HIS A 83 -13.84 -13.67 -16.20
N PHE A 84 -13.73 -12.96 -15.06
CA PHE A 84 -14.33 -11.64 -14.90
C PHE A 84 -13.84 -10.63 -15.95
N TYR A 85 -12.52 -10.54 -16.18
CA TYR A 85 -11.98 -9.63 -17.18
C TYR A 85 -12.28 -10.06 -18.61
N GLN A 86 -12.33 -11.36 -18.90
CA GLN A 86 -12.75 -11.86 -20.21
C GLN A 86 -14.19 -11.42 -20.52
N LYS A 87 -15.10 -11.53 -19.54
CA LYS A 87 -16.48 -11.06 -19.69
C LYS A 87 -16.54 -9.55 -19.95
N ASN A 88 -15.76 -8.76 -19.22
CA ASN A 88 -15.70 -7.31 -19.44
C ASN A 88 -15.08 -6.96 -20.80
N GLN A 89 -14.01 -7.65 -21.20
CA GLN A 89 -13.36 -7.46 -22.49
C GLN A 89 -14.34 -7.72 -23.64
N GLN A 90 -15.13 -8.80 -23.58
CA GLN A 90 -16.16 -9.10 -24.57
C GLN A 90 -17.19 -7.97 -24.70
N ALA A 91 -17.64 -7.41 -23.57
CA ALA A 91 -18.57 -6.27 -23.58
C ALA A 91 -17.94 -5.02 -24.24
N TYR A 92 -16.68 -4.73 -23.94
CA TYR A 92 -15.96 -3.60 -24.53
C TYR A 92 -15.65 -3.80 -26.01
N GLU A 93 -15.32 -5.02 -26.43
CA GLU A 93 -15.03 -5.35 -27.82
C GLU A 93 -16.27 -5.15 -28.70
N HIS A 94 -17.45 -5.59 -28.23
CA HIS A 94 -18.72 -5.32 -28.91
C HIS A 94 -19.01 -3.83 -29.06
N PHE A 95 -18.71 -3.02 -28.04
CA PHE A 95 -18.87 -1.57 -28.07
C PHE A 95 -17.85 -0.91 -29.03
N TYR A 96 -16.59 -1.34 -28.97
CA TYR A 96 -15.52 -0.82 -29.82
C TYR A 96 -15.79 -1.05 -31.31
N GLN A 97 -16.24 -2.25 -31.69
CA GLN A 97 -16.62 -2.57 -33.07
C GLN A 97 -17.67 -1.61 -33.65
N LYS A 98 -18.57 -1.07 -32.83
CA LYS A 98 -19.58 -0.09 -33.26
C LYS A 98 -19.05 1.34 -33.36
N ILE A 99 -18.00 1.67 -32.61
CA ILE A 99 -17.45 3.03 -32.50
C ILE A 99 -16.26 3.25 -33.43
N GLU A 100 -15.42 2.24 -33.63
CA GLU A 100 -14.20 2.33 -34.44
C GLU A 100 -14.46 2.91 -35.85
N PRO A 101 -15.48 2.46 -36.61
CA PRO A 101 -15.73 3.03 -37.94
C PRO A 101 -16.09 4.52 -37.88
N LYS A 102 -16.89 4.92 -36.88
CA LYS A 102 -17.29 6.32 -36.66
C LYS A 102 -16.09 7.18 -36.27
N LEU A 103 -15.23 6.66 -35.39
CA LEU A 103 -14.00 7.34 -34.99
C LEU A 103 -13.05 7.53 -36.19
N HIS A 104 -12.91 6.52 -37.05
CA HIS A 104 -12.09 6.63 -38.25
C HIS A 104 -12.63 7.68 -39.23
N PHE A 105 -13.95 7.73 -39.42
CA PHE A 105 -14.62 8.75 -40.22
C PHE A 105 -14.40 10.17 -39.65
N LEU A 106 -14.61 10.36 -38.34
CA LEU A 106 -14.39 11.64 -37.68
C LEU A 106 -12.92 12.09 -37.78
N LYS A 107 -11.96 11.18 -37.61
CA LYS A 107 -10.52 11.48 -37.80
C LYS A 107 -10.21 11.97 -39.22
N LYS A 108 -10.82 11.36 -40.25
CA LYS A 108 -10.67 11.83 -41.65
C LYS A 108 -11.22 13.24 -41.83
N ILE A 109 -12.37 13.56 -41.22
CA ILE A 109 -12.93 14.91 -41.26
C ILE A 109 -11.97 15.91 -40.61
N VAL A 110 -11.50 15.61 -39.40
CA VAL A 110 -10.55 16.48 -38.67
C VAL A 110 -9.27 16.71 -39.47
N GLN A 111 -8.74 15.68 -40.13
CA GLN A 111 -7.56 15.82 -41.00
C GLN A 111 -7.83 16.74 -42.19
N ARG A 112 -9.01 16.65 -42.83
CA ARG A 112 -9.40 17.55 -43.92
C ARG A 112 -9.55 18.99 -43.45
N LEU A 113 -10.15 19.21 -42.28
CA LEU A 113 -10.27 20.54 -41.68
C LEU A 113 -8.89 21.17 -41.40
N LYS A 114 -7.97 20.38 -40.84
CA LYS A 114 -6.58 20.83 -40.62
C LYS A 114 -5.85 21.16 -41.92
N ALA A 115 -6.08 20.37 -42.98
CA ALA A 115 -5.50 20.64 -44.31
C ALA A 115 -6.02 21.96 -44.92
N LEU A 116 -7.21 22.42 -44.50
CA LEU A 116 -7.77 23.73 -44.84
C LEU A 116 -7.30 24.85 -43.89
N ASN A 117 -6.29 24.62 -43.06
CA ASN A 117 -5.81 25.52 -42.01
C ASN A 117 -6.89 25.92 -40.98
N ILE A 118 -7.95 25.12 -40.83
CA ILE A 118 -8.95 25.33 -39.78
C ILE A 118 -8.38 24.80 -38.46
N GLN A 119 -8.22 25.67 -37.49
CA GLN A 119 -7.70 25.34 -36.17
C GLN A 119 -8.82 25.02 -35.18
N ALA A 120 -8.48 24.25 -34.14
CA ALA A 120 -9.38 24.05 -33.02
C ALA A 120 -9.49 25.37 -32.24
N SER A 121 -10.70 25.70 -31.81
CA SER A 121 -10.98 26.81 -30.91
C SER A 121 -11.87 26.28 -29.81
N SER A 122 -11.55 26.61 -28.56
CA SER A 122 -12.39 26.31 -27.41
C SER A 122 -13.60 27.26 -27.30
N TYR A 123 -13.60 28.35 -28.06
CA TYR A 123 -14.71 29.29 -28.11
C TYR A 123 -15.89 28.74 -28.90
N PHE A 124 -16.96 28.36 -28.20
CA PHE A 124 -18.22 27.96 -28.81
C PHE A 124 -19.00 29.20 -29.27
N PRO A 125 -19.38 29.29 -30.56
CA PRO A 125 -20.14 30.43 -31.04
C PRO A 125 -21.56 30.42 -30.45
N ASN A 126 -21.84 31.35 -29.54
CA ASN A 126 -23.16 31.56 -28.93
C ASN A 126 -24.09 32.46 -29.77
N SER A 127 -23.77 32.68 -31.05
CA SER A 127 -24.65 33.49 -31.90
C SER A 127 -25.98 32.77 -32.13
N MET A 128 -27.07 33.53 -32.15
CA MET A 128 -28.41 33.00 -32.46
C MET A 128 -28.44 32.25 -33.79
N THR A 129 -27.58 32.62 -34.74
CA THR A 129 -27.42 31.97 -36.04
C THR A 129 -26.93 30.52 -35.93
N PHE A 130 -26.04 30.21 -34.99
CA PHE A 130 -25.56 28.84 -34.75
C PHE A 130 -26.54 28.05 -33.89
N VAL A 131 -27.13 28.69 -32.87
CA VAL A 131 -28.13 28.06 -31.98
C VAL A 131 -29.38 27.63 -32.74
N GLN A 132 -29.77 28.36 -33.80
CA GLN A 132 -30.90 28.02 -34.66
C GLN A 132 -30.58 27.00 -35.75
N ASN A 133 -29.30 26.67 -36.00
CA ASN A 133 -28.92 25.68 -37.00
C ASN A 133 -29.17 24.26 -36.47
N PRO A 134 -30.08 23.46 -37.08
CA PRO A 134 -30.42 22.13 -36.58
C PRO A 134 -29.26 21.14 -36.59
N HIS A 135 -28.36 21.26 -37.57
CA HIS A 135 -27.19 20.38 -37.69
C HIS A 135 -26.17 20.68 -36.61
N TYR A 136 -25.90 21.95 -36.34
CA TYR A 136 -25.03 22.36 -35.25
C TYR A 136 -25.60 21.94 -33.90
N GLN A 137 -26.88 22.21 -33.65
CA GLN A 137 -27.54 21.83 -32.40
C GLN A 137 -27.54 20.32 -32.16
N SER A 138 -27.77 19.52 -33.19
CA SER A 138 -27.70 18.06 -33.06
C SER A 138 -26.30 17.59 -32.64
N VAL A 139 -25.24 18.15 -33.23
CA VAL A 139 -23.86 17.81 -32.87
C VAL A 139 -23.51 18.33 -31.47
N HIS A 140 -23.92 19.54 -31.14
CA HIS A 140 -23.66 20.15 -29.83
C HIS A 140 -24.36 19.41 -28.69
N ASN A 141 -25.61 18.98 -28.89
CA ASN A 141 -26.33 18.16 -27.90
C ASN A 141 -25.66 16.79 -27.70
N ASN A 142 -25.23 16.13 -28.78
CA ASN A 142 -24.49 14.87 -28.66
C ASN A 142 -23.13 15.06 -27.96
N TYR A 143 -22.43 16.16 -28.26
CA TYR A 143 -21.21 16.55 -27.57
C TYR A 143 -21.46 16.76 -26.07
N LYS A 144 -22.54 17.45 -25.69
CA LYS A 144 -22.94 17.66 -24.31
C LYS A 144 -23.20 16.34 -23.56
N ILE A 145 -23.89 15.40 -24.20
CA ILE A 145 -24.12 14.06 -23.64
C ILE A 145 -22.79 13.33 -23.41
N ILE A 146 -21.89 13.31 -24.41
CA ILE A 146 -20.56 12.68 -24.27
C ILE A 146 -19.76 13.35 -23.15
N ARG A 147 -19.86 14.68 -23.04
CA ARG A 147 -19.19 15.50 -22.03
C ARG A 147 -19.69 15.21 -20.61
N GLU A 148 -20.99 15.03 -20.45
CA GLU A 148 -21.62 14.61 -19.19
C GLU A 148 -21.13 13.22 -18.77
N GLU A 149 -21.16 12.24 -19.68
CA GLU A 149 -20.71 10.87 -19.43
C GLU A 149 -19.19 10.76 -19.15
N THR A 150 -18.38 11.61 -19.78
CA THR A 150 -16.93 11.66 -19.54
C THR A 150 -16.54 12.46 -18.29
N ASN A 151 -17.50 13.03 -17.57
CA ASN A 151 -17.27 13.93 -16.43
C ASN A 151 -16.31 15.09 -16.79
N LEU A 152 -16.50 15.67 -17.98
CA LEU A 152 -15.81 16.87 -18.47
C LEU A 152 -16.80 18.05 -18.52
N GLN A 153 -17.60 18.22 -17.47
CA GLN A 153 -18.85 18.99 -17.51
C GLN A 153 -18.69 20.50 -17.77
N ASP A 154 -17.49 21.10 -17.70
CA ASP A 154 -17.24 22.53 -17.96
C ASP A 154 -16.26 22.80 -19.11
N GLU A 155 -16.57 23.84 -19.91
CA GLU A 155 -15.73 24.37 -20.99
C GLU A 155 -14.43 24.93 -20.42
N TYR A 156 -14.55 25.58 -19.25
CA TYR A 156 -13.43 26.05 -18.45
C TYR A 156 -12.40 24.96 -18.12
N LEU A 157 -12.82 23.70 -17.95
CA LEU A 157 -11.87 22.61 -17.68
C LEU A 157 -10.97 22.32 -18.90
N LEU A 158 -11.52 22.44 -20.10
CA LEU A 158 -10.76 22.22 -21.34
C LEU A 158 -9.83 23.40 -21.62
N ASP A 159 -10.31 24.63 -21.42
CA ASP A 159 -9.49 25.84 -21.44
C ASP A 159 -8.35 25.75 -20.41
N ASP A 160 -8.67 25.26 -19.20
CA ASP A 160 -7.69 25.07 -18.13
C ASP A 160 -6.61 24.07 -18.50
N LEU A 161 -6.98 23.01 -19.22
CA LEU A 161 -6.03 21.99 -19.68
C LEU A 161 -5.13 22.51 -20.80
N GLU A 162 -5.66 23.27 -21.76
CA GLU A 162 -4.86 23.91 -22.80
C GLU A 162 -3.89 24.94 -22.22
N GLU A 163 -4.33 25.74 -21.26
CA GLU A 163 -3.46 26.67 -20.53
C GLU A 163 -2.36 25.92 -19.77
N VAL A 164 -2.68 24.81 -19.11
CA VAL A 164 -1.68 23.99 -18.40
C VAL A 164 -0.68 23.36 -19.37
N ASP A 165 -1.10 22.91 -20.55
CA ASP A 165 -0.19 22.41 -21.60
C ASP A 165 0.76 23.52 -22.10
N ASN A 166 0.30 24.79 -22.10
CA ASN A 166 1.11 25.95 -22.46
C ASN A 166 2.13 26.37 -21.38
N ILE A 167 2.06 25.85 -20.14
CA ILE A 167 3.00 26.17 -19.04
C ILE A 167 4.44 25.68 -19.33
N GLY A 168 4.67 24.92 -20.40
CA GLY A 168 6.02 24.59 -20.88
C GLY A 168 6.74 23.57 -19.99
N ILE A 169 8.06 23.43 -20.19
CA ILE A 169 8.90 22.31 -19.70
C ILE A 169 8.83 22.17 -18.17
N ILE A 170 8.04 21.21 -17.69
CA ILE A 170 7.98 20.83 -16.27
C ILE A 170 9.23 19.97 -15.94
N ASN A 171 9.88 20.26 -14.81
CA ASN A 171 11.00 19.44 -14.33
C ASN A 171 10.54 18.00 -14.01
N MET A 172 11.36 17.00 -14.35
CA MET A 172 11.03 15.58 -14.21
C MET A 172 10.62 15.13 -12.78
N PRO A 173 11.22 15.63 -11.69
CA PRO A 173 10.77 15.32 -10.33
C PRO A 173 9.33 15.79 -10.05
N ILE A 174 8.96 17.00 -10.49
CA ILE A 174 7.60 17.54 -10.32
C ILE A 174 6.60 16.72 -11.12
N LEU A 175 6.97 16.32 -12.36
CA LEU A 175 6.14 15.41 -13.16
C LEU A 175 5.94 14.07 -12.45
N TYR A 176 7.00 13.54 -11.84
CA TYR A 176 6.94 12.28 -11.11
C TYR A 176 6.05 12.38 -9.86
N GLU A 177 6.18 13.44 -9.08
CA GLU A 177 5.33 13.73 -7.91
C GLU A 177 3.85 13.84 -8.32
N ARG A 178 3.52 14.66 -9.31
CA ARG A 178 2.15 14.81 -9.81
C ARG A 178 1.60 13.50 -10.38
N LEU A 179 2.44 12.72 -11.04
CA LEU A 179 2.05 11.40 -11.52
C LEU A 179 1.69 10.49 -10.35
N ILE A 180 2.49 10.45 -9.28
CA ILE A 180 2.16 9.67 -8.07
C ILE A 180 0.85 10.13 -7.46
N LEU A 181 0.60 11.44 -7.35
CA LEU A 181 -0.67 11.98 -6.83
C LEU A 181 -1.88 11.39 -7.57
N ILE A 182 -1.86 11.45 -8.90
CA ILE A 182 -2.93 10.90 -9.75
C ILE A 182 -3.11 9.40 -9.51
N GLN A 183 -2.00 8.68 -9.30
CA GLN A 183 -2.02 7.23 -9.11
C GLN A 183 -2.56 6.85 -7.73
N LEU A 184 -2.27 7.64 -6.70
CA LEU A 184 -2.88 7.52 -5.37
C LEU A 184 -4.40 7.73 -5.45
N ILE A 185 -4.86 8.78 -6.13
CA ILE A 185 -6.30 9.06 -6.31
C ILE A 185 -6.97 7.89 -7.06
N PHE A 186 -6.38 7.42 -8.17
CA PHE A 186 -6.93 6.30 -8.91
C PHE A 186 -6.92 4.99 -8.13
N LEU A 187 -5.89 4.75 -7.33
CA LEU A 187 -5.81 3.55 -6.51
C LEU A 187 -6.90 3.57 -5.43
N LEU A 188 -7.05 4.68 -4.71
CA LEU A 188 -8.10 4.87 -3.71
C LEU A 188 -9.49 4.72 -4.35
N LYS A 189 -9.71 5.33 -5.51
CA LYS A 189 -10.99 5.27 -6.23
C LYS A 189 -11.30 3.87 -6.78
N ASN A 190 -10.41 3.32 -7.59
CA ASN A 190 -10.72 2.15 -8.41
C ASN A 190 -10.47 0.83 -7.65
N ASN A 191 -9.45 0.78 -6.79
CA ASN A 191 -9.06 -0.45 -6.10
C ASN A 191 -9.62 -0.51 -4.68
N PHE A 192 -9.78 0.63 -4.00
CA PHE A 192 -10.31 0.70 -2.63
C PHE A 192 -11.72 1.33 -2.52
N ARG A 193 -12.35 1.67 -3.66
CA ARG A 193 -13.74 2.15 -3.76
C ARG A 193 -14.06 3.42 -2.96
N PHE A 194 -13.06 4.26 -2.76
CA PHE A 194 -13.31 5.59 -2.25
C PHE A 194 -13.95 6.45 -3.35
N ILE A 195 -14.96 7.22 -2.99
CA ILE A 195 -15.61 8.17 -3.87
C ILE A 195 -14.96 9.53 -3.59
N PRO A 196 -14.16 10.09 -4.51
CA PRO A 196 -13.65 11.44 -4.35
C PRO A 196 -14.79 12.45 -4.44
N GLN A 197 -14.65 13.59 -3.76
CA GLN A 197 -15.57 14.73 -3.88
C GLN A 197 -15.73 15.16 -5.35
N LYS A 198 -16.90 15.68 -5.74
CA LYS A 198 -17.25 15.89 -7.16
C LYS A 198 -16.27 16.78 -7.94
N ASP A 199 -15.75 17.82 -7.30
CA ASP A 199 -14.93 18.90 -7.88
C ASP A 199 -13.42 18.68 -7.75
N TRP A 200 -12.96 17.49 -7.32
CA TRP A 200 -11.54 17.25 -7.02
C TRP A 200 -10.58 17.55 -8.19
N LYS A 201 -11.03 17.33 -9.44
CA LYS A 201 -10.24 17.61 -10.65
C LYS A 201 -9.98 19.10 -10.82
N TYR A 202 -10.99 19.93 -10.59
CA TYR A 202 -10.92 21.39 -10.72
C TYR A 202 -10.02 21.98 -9.65
N ARG A 203 -10.14 21.50 -8.39
CA ARG A 203 -9.25 21.92 -7.30
C ARG A 203 -7.79 21.60 -7.60
N LEU A 204 -7.52 20.43 -8.19
CA LEU A 204 -6.17 20.07 -8.58
C LEU A 204 -5.62 20.99 -9.68
N LEU A 205 -6.42 21.28 -10.72
CA LEU A 205 -6.00 22.16 -11.81
C LEU A 205 -5.81 23.60 -11.37
N HIS A 206 -6.77 24.16 -10.62
CA HIS A 206 -6.66 25.49 -10.05
C HIS A 206 -5.39 25.62 -9.21
N ALA A 207 -5.13 24.64 -8.35
CA ALA A 207 -3.95 24.68 -7.51
C ALA A 207 -2.64 24.55 -8.30
N ILE A 208 -2.62 23.78 -9.40
CA ILE A 208 -1.47 23.73 -10.31
C ILE A 208 -1.25 25.10 -10.99
N LYS A 209 -2.33 25.77 -11.42
CA LYS A 209 -2.28 27.10 -12.05
C LYS A 209 -1.82 28.19 -11.08
N SER A 210 -2.40 28.20 -9.89
CA SER A 210 -2.13 29.20 -8.84
C SER A 210 -0.87 28.90 -8.02
N ASN A 211 -0.24 27.74 -8.26
CA ASN A 211 0.89 27.23 -7.48
C ASN A 211 0.56 27.14 -5.97
N ASP A 212 -0.68 26.74 -5.68
CA ASP A 212 -1.21 26.61 -4.33
C ASP A 212 -0.61 25.39 -3.62
N LYS A 213 -0.48 25.49 -2.31
CA LYS A 213 0.01 24.44 -1.42
C LYS A 213 -1.12 23.93 -0.55
N ASN A 214 -0.91 22.81 0.16
CA ASN A 214 -1.92 22.19 1.01
C ASN A 214 -3.20 21.83 0.25
N ILE A 215 -3.06 21.26 -0.95
CA ILE A 215 -4.21 20.93 -1.78
C ILE A 215 -4.90 19.69 -1.19
N GLU A 216 -6.11 19.86 -0.69
CA GLU A 216 -6.88 18.79 -0.05
C GLU A 216 -7.94 18.19 -0.98
N ILE A 217 -7.89 16.86 -1.10
CA ILE A 217 -8.87 16.05 -1.83
C ILE A 217 -9.54 15.11 -0.82
N TYR A 218 -10.85 15.25 -0.68
CA TYR A 218 -11.64 14.44 0.22
C TYR A 218 -12.19 13.22 -0.52
N LEU A 219 -12.06 12.05 0.09
CA LEU A 219 -12.60 10.80 -0.44
C LEU A 219 -13.30 9.99 0.65
N GLU A 220 -14.44 9.39 0.31
CA GLU A 220 -15.29 8.66 1.25
C GLU A 220 -15.53 7.23 0.77
N ASN A 221 -15.43 6.25 1.68
CA ASN A 221 -15.95 4.90 1.48
C ASN A 221 -16.95 4.57 2.60
N LYS A 222 -18.24 4.78 2.30
CA LYS A 222 -19.35 4.56 3.23
C LYS A 222 -19.43 3.11 3.71
N LEU A 223 -19.26 2.15 2.80
CA LEU A 223 -19.36 0.71 3.13
C LEU A 223 -18.25 0.27 4.08
N ALA A 224 -17.07 0.87 3.98
CA ALA A 224 -15.97 0.59 4.89
C ALA A 224 -15.96 1.46 6.14
N LYS A 225 -16.88 2.44 6.26
CA LYS A 225 -16.90 3.47 7.30
C LYS A 225 -15.57 4.23 7.42
N ARG A 226 -15.08 4.78 6.28
CA ARG A 226 -13.79 5.49 6.21
C ARG A 226 -13.83 6.72 5.35
N ASN A 227 -13.14 7.76 5.82
CA ASN A 227 -12.92 9.02 5.11
C ASN A 227 -11.43 9.28 5.01
N ILE A 228 -10.97 9.75 3.86
CA ILE A 228 -9.57 10.11 3.60
C ILE A 228 -9.53 11.56 3.16
N ILE A 229 -8.59 12.31 3.74
CA ILE A 229 -8.13 13.59 3.20
C ILE A 229 -6.73 13.32 2.64
N LEU A 230 -6.61 13.32 1.32
CA LEU A 230 -5.33 13.28 0.63
C LEU A 230 -4.89 14.71 0.40
N THR A 231 -3.83 15.13 1.10
CA THR A 231 -3.24 16.45 0.94
C THR A 231 -1.95 16.36 0.13
N TYR A 232 -1.87 17.10 -0.98
CA TYR A 232 -0.63 17.32 -1.73
C TYR A 232 0.12 18.51 -1.15
N GLU A 233 1.43 18.35 -0.93
CA GLU A 233 2.30 19.43 -0.44
C GLU A 233 1.80 20.03 0.89
N LYS A 234 1.47 19.15 1.86
CA LYS A 234 0.99 19.55 3.19
C LYS A 234 2.10 20.16 4.03
N GLU A 235 1.88 21.34 4.59
CA GLU A 235 2.75 21.93 5.59
C GLU A 235 2.42 21.34 6.98
N LEU A 236 3.38 20.62 7.54
CA LEU A 236 3.27 20.02 8.87
C LEU A 236 3.54 21.09 9.95
N PRO A 237 3.15 20.84 11.23
CA PRO A 237 3.40 21.77 12.33
C PRO A 237 4.87 22.16 12.54
N ASN A 238 5.80 21.34 12.05
CA ASN A 238 7.25 21.59 12.09
C ASN A 238 7.75 22.47 10.92
N GLY A 239 6.85 23.01 10.09
CA GLY A 239 7.17 23.84 8.92
C GLY A 239 7.78 23.07 7.74
N LYS A 240 7.86 21.74 7.82
CA LYS A 240 8.31 20.88 6.72
C LYS A 240 7.15 20.40 5.88
N ARG A 241 7.45 20.00 4.65
CA ARG A 241 6.46 19.68 3.64
C ARG A 241 6.76 18.33 2.95
N PRO A 242 6.11 17.24 3.36
CA PRO A 242 6.06 16.03 2.55
C PRO A 242 5.24 16.25 1.28
N ASP A 243 5.53 15.44 0.26
CA ASP A 243 4.83 15.51 -1.02
C ASP A 243 3.35 15.08 -0.88
N PHE A 244 3.07 14.05 -0.07
CA PHE A 244 1.69 13.60 0.18
C PHE A 244 1.45 13.23 1.64
N THR A 245 0.28 13.62 2.14
CA THR A 245 -0.25 13.18 3.44
C THR A 245 -1.63 12.56 3.23
N ILE A 246 -1.85 11.40 3.83
CA ILE A 246 -3.15 10.72 3.87
C ILE A 246 -3.63 10.74 5.31
N ASP A 247 -4.59 11.60 5.60
CA ASP A 247 -5.29 11.65 6.87
C ASP A 247 -6.54 10.78 6.78
N LEU A 248 -6.53 9.64 7.46
CA LEU A 248 -7.61 8.66 7.51
C LEU A 248 -8.43 8.86 8.78
N THR A 249 -9.74 9.00 8.62
CA THR A 249 -10.74 8.87 9.69
C THR A 249 -11.51 7.58 9.47
N TRP A 250 -11.65 6.75 10.49
CA TRP A 250 -12.42 5.50 10.42
C TRP A 250 -13.23 5.26 11.69
N PHE A 251 -14.25 4.42 11.56
CA PHE A 251 -15.19 4.09 12.65
C PHE A 251 -15.21 2.59 12.94
N ILE A 252 -15.50 2.23 14.19
CA ILE A 252 -15.62 0.85 14.63
C ILE A 252 -16.80 0.18 13.91
N GLU A 253 -16.66 -1.08 13.50
CA GLU A 253 -17.67 -1.84 12.75
C GLU A 253 -19.02 -1.85 13.49
N SER A 254 -19.00 -2.07 14.81
CA SER A 254 -20.19 -2.09 15.68
C SER A 254 -20.78 -0.71 16.00
N ASP A 255 -20.08 0.39 15.71
CA ASP A 255 -20.58 1.75 15.92
C ASP A 255 -21.51 2.13 14.76
N SER A 256 -22.82 1.88 14.93
CA SER A 256 -23.83 2.14 13.89
C SER A 256 -24.00 3.63 13.56
N ASN A 257 -23.71 4.50 14.52
CA ASN A 257 -23.93 5.95 14.39
C ASN A 257 -22.65 6.70 13.96
N ASN A 258 -21.50 6.02 13.93
CA ASN A 258 -20.19 6.60 13.62
C ASN A 258 -19.86 7.77 14.57
N GLU A 259 -20.15 7.62 15.86
CA GLU A 259 -19.92 8.66 16.88
C GLU A 259 -18.44 8.75 17.27
N ASN A 260 -17.72 7.62 17.26
CA ASN A 260 -16.34 7.55 17.74
C ASN A 260 -15.35 7.49 16.57
N ALA A 261 -15.01 8.66 16.04
CA ALA A 261 -14.01 8.81 14.98
C ALA A 261 -12.59 8.51 15.49
N ILE A 262 -11.87 7.63 14.79
CA ILE A 262 -10.45 7.35 15.03
C ILE A 262 -9.64 7.86 13.85
N THR A 263 -8.58 8.61 14.13
CA THR A 263 -7.72 9.22 13.10
C THR A 263 -6.34 8.56 13.02
N LYS A 264 -5.83 8.45 11.80
CA LYS A 264 -4.47 7.98 11.50
C LYS A 264 -3.90 8.77 10.33
N ARG A 265 -2.65 9.17 10.42
CA ARG A 265 -1.93 9.85 9.34
C ARG A 265 -0.89 8.92 8.73
N PHE A 266 -0.73 9.02 7.42
CA PHE A 266 0.25 8.27 6.64
C PHE A 266 0.94 9.21 5.66
N ILE A 267 2.27 9.24 5.69
CA ILE A 267 3.05 10.21 4.94
C ILE A 267 3.85 9.51 3.84
N LEU A 268 3.81 10.10 2.66
CA LEU A 268 4.50 9.62 1.48
C LEU A 268 5.36 10.76 0.91
N ASP A 269 6.58 10.44 0.53
CA ASP A 269 7.48 11.38 -0.12
C ASP A 269 8.05 10.72 -1.38
N ALA A 270 7.94 11.40 -2.52
CA ALA A 270 8.48 10.93 -3.78
C ALA A 270 9.90 11.45 -3.97
N LYS A 271 10.81 10.59 -4.42
CA LYS A 271 12.16 11.03 -4.82
C LYS A 271 12.52 10.45 -6.18
N PHE A 272 12.56 11.34 -7.17
CA PHE A 272 13.02 11.03 -8.51
C PHE A 272 14.56 11.01 -8.56
N TYR A 273 15.16 9.98 -7.96
CA TYR A 273 16.60 9.79 -7.90
C TYR A 273 17.05 8.58 -8.70
N ASP A 274 18.21 8.69 -9.33
CA ASP A 274 18.94 7.56 -9.89
C ASP A 274 19.73 6.82 -8.79
N LYS A 275 20.37 5.73 -9.18
CA LYS A 275 21.13 4.91 -8.24
C LYS A 275 22.31 5.67 -7.64
N SER A 276 23.06 6.42 -8.44
CA SER A 276 24.21 7.22 -8.01
C SER A 276 23.82 8.21 -6.92
N THR A 277 22.70 8.90 -7.10
CA THR A 277 22.18 9.88 -6.16
C THR A 277 21.78 9.21 -4.85
N PHE A 278 21.11 8.06 -4.89
CA PHE A 278 20.83 7.29 -3.68
C PHE A 278 22.12 6.88 -2.97
N THR A 279 23.11 6.35 -3.69
CA THR A 279 24.40 5.95 -3.10
C THR A 279 25.13 7.14 -2.46
N ALA A 280 25.16 8.29 -3.13
CA ALA A 280 25.78 9.51 -2.60
C ALA A 280 25.11 10.02 -1.32
N LYS A 281 23.80 9.74 -1.15
CA LYS A 281 23.02 10.10 0.04
C LYS A 281 23.01 9.03 1.14
N GLY A 282 23.93 8.06 1.10
CA GLY A 282 24.00 6.99 2.10
C GLY A 282 23.04 5.81 1.84
N GLY A 283 22.39 5.79 0.68
CA GLY A 283 21.48 4.72 0.26
C GLY A 283 20.02 4.97 0.61
N MET A 284 19.19 3.95 0.38
CA MET A 284 17.75 4.00 0.60
C MET A 284 17.40 4.22 2.08
N LEU A 285 18.02 3.45 2.98
CA LEU A 285 17.71 3.51 4.41
C LEU A 285 18.04 4.89 5.01
N GLU A 286 19.17 5.48 4.61
CA GLU A 286 19.54 6.82 5.06
C GLU A 286 18.58 7.89 4.51
N THR A 287 18.15 7.75 3.26
CA THR A 287 17.12 8.63 2.70
C THR A 287 15.81 8.51 3.48
N ILE A 288 15.37 7.30 3.83
CA ILE A 288 14.16 7.08 4.64
C ILE A 288 14.33 7.70 6.04
N ASN A 289 15.47 7.48 6.71
CA ASN A 289 15.74 8.02 8.04
C ASN A 289 15.79 9.56 8.03
N SER A 290 16.36 10.15 6.98
CA SER A 290 16.37 11.60 6.77
C SER A 290 14.95 12.16 6.68
N LEU A 291 14.01 11.46 6.05
CA LEU A 291 12.60 11.87 6.02
C LEU A 291 11.89 11.64 7.37
N TYR A 292 12.07 10.47 7.95
CA TYR A 292 11.36 10.04 9.16
C TYR A 292 11.79 10.82 10.41
N GLU A 293 13.10 10.90 10.67
CA GLU A 293 13.70 11.50 11.87
C GLU A 293 14.28 12.89 11.55
N GLY A 294 15.08 13.01 10.49
CA GLY A 294 15.80 14.25 10.16
C GLY A 294 14.87 15.43 9.83
N LYS A 295 13.89 15.23 8.95
CA LYS A 295 12.81 16.19 8.69
C LYS A 295 11.64 16.05 9.65
N ASN A 296 11.67 15.04 10.52
CA ASN A 296 10.60 14.69 11.45
C ASN A 296 9.21 14.63 10.78
N TYR A 297 9.11 14.02 9.59
CA TYR A 297 7.80 13.76 8.99
C TYR A 297 6.97 12.83 9.87
N SER A 298 7.61 11.96 10.65
CA SER A 298 6.92 11.06 11.56
C SER A 298 6.18 11.75 12.71
N GLU A 299 6.39 13.07 12.93
CA GLU A 299 5.86 13.83 14.06
C GLU A 299 6.15 13.13 15.40
N ASP A 300 7.45 12.84 15.62
CA ASP A 300 8.00 12.13 16.79
C ASP A 300 7.58 10.66 16.86
N GLY A 301 7.63 9.97 15.71
CA GLY A 301 7.34 8.54 15.61
C GLY A 301 5.85 8.17 15.62
N LYS A 302 4.96 9.17 15.64
CA LYS A 302 3.50 8.97 15.65
C LYS A 302 2.98 8.43 14.32
N ASN A 303 3.61 8.84 13.22
CA ASN A 303 3.11 8.58 11.88
C ASN A 303 4.08 7.73 11.06
N PRO A 304 3.58 6.73 10.33
CA PRO A 304 4.34 6.04 9.30
C PRO A 304 4.76 6.97 8.14
N VAL A 305 5.99 6.82 7.66
CA VAL A 305 6.58 7.60 6.54
C VAL A 305 7.20 6.65 5.52
N PHE A 306 6.80 6.76 4.26
CA PHE A 306 7.32 5.92 3.18
C PHE A 306 7.85 6.72 2.01
N LEU A 307 8.95 6.22 1.45
CA LEU A 307 9.58 6.74 0.24
C LEU A 307 8.98 6.07 -1.01
N ILE A 308 8.65 6.85 -2.04
CA ILE A 308 8.28 6.34 -3.37
C ILE A 308 9.39 6.71 -4.35
N HIS A 309 9.92 5.73 -5.09
CA HIS A 309 11.05 5.94 -6.00
C HIS A 309 10.95 5.16 -7.33
N PRO A 310 11.54 5.67 -8.43
CA PRO A 310 11.50 5.01 -9.74
C PRO A 310 12.72 4.12 -10.01
N CYS A 311 13.64 3.92 -9.06
CA CYS A 311 14.86 3.14 -9.25
C CYS A 311 14.64 1.62 -9.08
N ASP A 312 14.62 0.86 -10.19
CA ASP A 312 14.30 -0.59 -10.30
C ASP A 312 15.24 -1.53 -9.50
N LYS A 313 16.41 -1.05 -9.07
CA LYS A 313 17.41 -1.88 -8.39
C LYS A 313 17.88 -1.32 -7.05
N LEU A 314 17.10 -0.42 -6.45
CA LEU A 314 17.45 0.16 -5.17
C LEU A 314 17.38 -0.86 -4.02
N ILE A 315 16.28 -1.61 -3.94
CA ILE A 315 16.01 -2.54 -2.82
C ILE A 315 16.71 -3.89 -3.05
N GLY A 316 16.60 -4.47 -4.25
CA GLY A 316 17.02 -5.84 -4.54
C GLY A 316 18.54 -6.13 -4.53
N GLN A 317 19.40 -5.13 -4.30
CA GLN A 317 20.87 -5.31 -4.37
C GLN A 317 21.57 -5.45 -3.01
N GLN A 318 20.99 -4.95 -1.93
CA GLN A 318 21.70 -4.90 -0.64
C GLN A 318 21.34 -6.07 0.28
N GLU A 319 20.11 -6.59 0.25
CA GLU A 319 19.68 -7.85 0.89
C GLU A 319 18.21 -8.10 0.49
N ARG A 320 17.85 -9.31 0.06
CA ARG A 320 16.42 -9.61 -0.21
C ARG A 320 15.66 -9.61 1.11
N ILE A 321 14.77 -8.64 1.27
CA ILE A 321 14.02 -8.38 2.49
C ILE A 321 12.97 -9.48 2.75
N SER A 322 12.39 -10.01 1.67
CA SER A 322 11.50 -11.16 1.66
C SER A 322 11.89 -12.11 0.53
N ALA A 323 11.68 -13.42 0.74
CA ALA A 323 11.85 -14.41 -0.33
C ALA A 323 10.78 -14.29 -1.43
N GLN A 324 9.71 -13.55 -1.17
CA GLN A 324 8.63 -13.35 -2.13
C GLN A 324 9.02 -12.34 -3.21
N PRO A 325 8.47 -12.46 -4.44
CA PRO A 325 8.86 -11.62 -5.58
C PRO A 325 8.79 -10.12 -5.31
N TRP A 326 7.81 -9.68 -4.51
CA TRP A 326 7.59 -8.28 -4.17
C TRP A 326 8.71 -7.67 -3.32
N GLY A 327 9.44 -8.49 -2.55
CA GLY A 327 10.56 -8.02 -1.71
C GLY A 327 11.76 -7.50 -2.50
N LYS A 328 11.71 -7.58 -3.84
CA LYS A 328 12.66 -6.91 -4.74
C LYS A 328 12.31 -5.43 -4.99
N TYR A 329 11.03 -5.09 -4.85
CA TYR A 329 10.45 -3.82 -5.24
C TYR A 329 9.97 -3.00 -4.03
N SER A 330 9.72 -3.64 -2.90
CA SER A 330 9.23 -2.98 -1.69
C SER A 330 10.00 -3.40 -0.45
N PHE A 331 10.25 -2.40 0.39
CA PHE A 331 10.59 -2.53 1.78
C PHE A 331 9.44 -1.94 2.60
N LEU A 332 8.67 -2.77 3.29
CA LEU A 332 7.49 -2.34 4.02
C LEU A 332 7.76 -2.09 5.51
N GLY A 333 9.02 -2.08 5.95
CA GLY A 333 9.38 -1.93 7.36
C GLY A 333 9.20 -3.21 8.18
N GLU A 334 9.31 -4.37 7.53
CA GLU A 334 9.15 -5.70 8.13
C GLU A 334 10.43 -6.26 8.76
N LEU A 335 11.55 -5.56 8.63
CA LEU A 335 12.84 -5.90 9.24
C LEU A 335 13.23 -4.84 10.29
N GLY A 336 13.10 -5.19 11.57
CA GLY A 336 14.17 -4.90 12.54
C GLY A 336 14.16 -3.60 13.35
N VAL A 337 13.15 -2.71 13.30
CA VAL A 337 13.08 -1.60 14.28
C VAL A 337 11.61 -1.33 14.62
N GLU A 338 11.28 -1.29 15.92
CA GLU A 338 9.98 -0.80 16.36
C GLU A 338 9.85 0.72 16.09
N PRO A 339 8.68 1.19 15.68
CA PRO A 339 7.47 0.41 15.43
C PRO A 339 7.46 -0.21 14.01
N ALA A 340 7.14 -1.51 13.93
CA ALA A 340 7.08 -2.23 12.66
C ALA A 340 6.17 -1.53 11.65
N HIS A 341 6.53 -1.59 10.37
CA HIS A 341 5.77 -1.00 9.27
C HIS A 341 5.59 0.54 9.35
N HIS A 342 6.43 1.26 10.10
CA HIS A 342 6.38 2.73 10.16
C HIS A 342 7.35 3.43 9.21
N LYS A 343 8.34 2.73 8.68
CA LYS A 343 9.24 3.30 7.68
C LYS A 343 9.63 2.29 6.62
N GLY A 344 9.71 2.75 5.39
CA GLY A 344 10.04 1.88 4.25
C GLY A 344 10.08 2.62 2.92
N ALA A 345 10.20 1.85 1.85
CA ALA A 345 10.26 2.37 0.49
C ALA A 345 9.56 1.44 -0.50
N VAL A 346 8.97 2.02 -1.54
CA VAL A 346 8.30 1.31 -2.61
C VAL A 346 8.76 1.80 -3.97
N PHE A 347 9.11 0.85 -4.83
CA PHE A 347 9.36 1.10 -6.23
C PHE A 347 8.05 1.39 -6.97
N PHE A 348 8.02 2.51 -7.68
CA PHE A 348 6.95 2.88 -8.57
C PHE A 348 7.52 3.64 -9.76
N SER A 349 7.39 3.06 -10.96
CA SER A 349 7.85 3.67 -12.21
C SER A 349 6.73 3.76 -13.24
N PRO A 350 6.47 4.93 -13.86
CA PRO A 350 5.50 5.10 -14.94
C PRO A 350 5.73 4.22 -16.17
N ILE A 351 6.95 3.71 -16.33
CA ILE A 351 7.38 2.98 -17.53
C ILE A 351 7.26 1.46 -17.31
N ASP A 352 7.31 0.99 -16.06
CA ASP A 352 7.23 -0.43 -15.75
C ASP A 352 5.79 -0.93 -15.86
N ARG A 353 5.52 -1.74 -16.90
CA ARG A 353 4.20 -2.31 -17.19
C ARG A 353 3.92 -3.62 -16.43
N VAL A 354 4.92 -4.22 -15.79
CA VAL A 354 4.80 -5.55 -15.18
C VAL A 354 4.16 -5.47 -13.80
N ILE A 355 4.54 -4.47 -13.01
CA ILE A 355 4.16 -4.34 -11.58
C ILE A 355 3.46 -3.01 -11.31
N TYR A 356 3.04 -2.31 -12.37
CA TYR A 356 2.85 -0.86 -12.41
C TYR A 356 2.21 -0.22 -11.16
N ARG A 357 1.21 -0.85 -10.53
CA ARG A 357 0.54 -0.32 -9.31
C ARG A 357 0.54 -1.27 -8.12
N ASP A 358 1.03 -2.50 -8.26
CA ASP A 358 0.81 -3.53 -7.25
C ASP A 358 1.51 -3.18 -5.94
N GLU A 359 2.72 -2.64 -5.99
CA GLU A 359 3.44 -2.30 -4.77
C GLU A 359 2.87 -1.06 -4.07
N LEU A 360 2.36 -0.08 -4.83
CA LEU A 360 1.61 1.04 -4.27
C LEU A 360 0.29 0.56 -3.63
N GLN A 361 -0.41 -0.38 -4.27
CA GLN A 361 -1.60 -1.03 -3.73
C GLN A 361 -1.30 -1.81 -2.45
N ARG A 362 -0.17 -2.52 -2.40
CA ARG A 362 0.29 -3.24 -1.21
C ARG A 362 0.56 -2.27 -0.06
N LEU A 363 1.23 -1.16 -0.31
CA LEU A 363 1.52 -0.12 0.68
C LEU A 363 0.27 0.50 1.27
N ILE A 364 -0.64 0.99 0.41
CA ILE A 364 -1.90 1.58 0.84
C ILE A 364 -2.80 0.53 1.51
N GLY A 365 -2.81 -0.71 1.00
CA GLY A 365 -3.53 -1.82 1.62
C GLY A 365 -3.02 -2.12 3.03
N MET A 366 -1.70 -2.09 3.25
CA MET A 366 -1.10 -2.23 4.58
C MET A 366 -1.55 -1.12 5.52
N PHE A 367 -1.55 0.14 5.07
CA PHE A 367 -2.05 1.25 5.87
C PHE A 367 -3.54 1.09 6.21
N LEU A 368 -4.36 0.73 5.22
CA LEU A 368 -5.80 0.53 5.36
C LEU A 368 -6.21 -0.78 6.05
N GLN A 369 -5.31 -1.69 6.38
CA GLN A 369 -5.68 -2.94 7.04
C GLN A 369 -4.91 -3.18 8.33
N TYR A 370 -3.61 -2.92 8.33
CA TYR A 370 -2.69 -3.31 9.40
C TYR A 370 -2.40 -2.17 10.38
N LEU A 371 -2.25 -0.93 9.89
CA LEU A 371 -1.83 0.22 10.71
C LEU A 371 -3.00 1.01 11.35
N LEU A 372 -4.23 0.51 11.25
CA LEU A 372 -5.42 1.22 11.73
C LEU A 372 -5.47 1.37 13.25
N GLU A 373 -5.06 0.33 13.97
CA GLU A 373 -5.17 0.23 15.43
C GLU A 373 -3.97 -0.54 15.99
N PRO A 374 -3.70 -0.46 17.31
CA PRO A 374 -2.63 -1.24 17.93
C PRO A 374 -2.75 -2.73 17.64
N ASN A 375 -1.62 -3.37 17.34
CA ASN A 375 -1.59 -4.78 16.94
C ASN A 375 -1.76 -5.77 18.10
N CYS A 376 -2.00 -5.32 19.34
CA CYS A 376 -2.21 -6.25 20.47
C CYS A 376 -3.60 -6.91 20.37
N THR A 377 -3.66 -8.24 20.43
CA THR A 377 -4.94 -9.00 20.39
C THR A 377 -5.27 -9.72 21.71
N SER A 378 -4.46 -9.54 22.76
CA SER A 378 -4.63 -10.22 24.06
C SER A 378 -6.05 -10.08 24.61
N ASP A 379 -6.59 -8.87 24.61
CA ASP A 379 -7.90 -8.54 25.19
C ASP A 379 -9.06 -8.67 24.20
N LYS A 380 -8.81 -9.11 22.97
CA LYS A 380 -9.82 -9.23 21.91
C LYS A 380 -10.39 -10.65 21.82
N SER A 381 -11.68 -10.74 21.53
CA SER A 381 -12.40 -12.01 21.33
C SER A 381 -11.93 -12.76 20.08
N ASN A 382 -11.44 -12.04 19.08
CA ASN A 382 -10.82 -12.60 17.88
C ASN A 382 -9.75 -11.65 17.32
N ASP A 383 -9.01 -12.11 16.30
CA ASP A 383 -7.88 -11.39 15.73
C ASP A 383 -8.26 -10.33 14.68
N ARG A 384 -9.55 -10.16 14.34
CA ARG A 384 -9.97 -9.11 13.39
C ARG A 384 -9.68 -7.72 13.93
N THR A 385 -9.57 -6.78 13.01
CA THR A 385 -9.59 -5.35 13.33
C THR A 385 -10.96 -4.93 13.84
N LEU A 386 -11.01 -3.90 14.68
CA LEU A 386 -12.27 -3.23 15.04
C LEU A 386 -12.89 -2.50 13.84
N ALA A 387 -12.06 -2.09 12.88
CA ALA A 387 -12.50 -1.51 11.63
C ALA A 387 -13.12 -2.55 10.71
N VAL A 388 -14.10 -2.13 9.91
CA VAL A 388 -14.68 -2.93 8.83
C VAL A 388 -13.56 -3.44 7.90
N PRO A 389 -13.45 -4.76 7.65
CA PRO A 389 -12.45 -5.29 6.73
C PRO A 389 -12.64 -4.76 5.31
N ILE A 390 -11.54 -4.38 4.64
CA ILE A 390 -11.54 -4.00 3.22
C ILE A 390 -10.67 -5.00 2.45
N CYS A 391 -11.13 -5.45 1.28
CA CYS A 391 -10.34 -6.31 0.41
C CYS A 391 -9.21 -5.53 -0.25
N ILE A 392 -7.95 -5.95 0.02
CA ILE A 392 -6.78 -5.36 -0.64
C ILE A 392 -6.90 -5.38 -2.16
N ARG A 393 -7.55 -6.38 -2.75
CA ARG A 393 -7.60 -6.57 -4.20
C ARG A 393 -8.67 -5.73 -4.90
N CYS A 394 -9.87 -5.61 -4.32
CA CYS A 394 -11.01 -4.98 -4.99
C CYS A 394 -11.75 -3.93 -4.16
N GLY A 395 -11.37 -3.70 -2.90
CA GLY A 395 -11.95 -2.66 -2.05
C GLY A 395 -13.31 -2.99 -1.46
N SER A 396 -13.85 -4.19 -1.74
CA SER A 396 -15.12 -4.63 -1.15
C SER A 396 -14.98 -4.88 0.35
N SER A 397 -16.02 -4.52 1.10
CA SER A 397 -16.17 -4.83 2.52
C SER A 397 -17.03 -6.08 2.77
N GLN A 398 -17.51 -6.74 1.70
CA GLN A 398 -18.37 -7.92 1.81
C GLN A 398 -17.53 -9.19 1.86
N TYR A 399 -17.65 -9.91 2.98
CA TYR A 399 -16.90 -11.13 3.26
C TYR A 399 -17.78 -12.24 3.80
N GLN A 400 -17.46 -13.46 3.37
CA GLN A 400 -17.90 -14.67 4.01
C GLN A 400 -16.85 -15.09 5.06
N ILE A 401 -17.28 -15.36 6.28
CA ILE A 401 -16.44 -16.01 7.30
C ILE A 401 -16.35 -17.50 6.97
N ILE A 402 -15.14 -18.03 6.93
CA ILE A 402 -14.88 -19.43 6.63
C ILE A 402 -14.68 -20.22 7.92
N ASP A 403 -15.49 -21.25 8.11
CA ASP A 403 -15.34 -22.18 9.21
C ASP A 403 -14.05 -23.00 9.08
N LYS A 404 -13.32 -23.06 10.18
CA LYS A 404 -12.06 -23.80 10.28
C LYS A 404 -12.34 -25.17 10.87
N GLN A 405 -11.60 -26.18 10.42
CA GLN A 405 -11.49 -27.42 11.19
C GLN A 405 -10.90 -27.10 12.57
N LYS A 406 -11.50 -27.60 13.64
CA LYS A 406 -11.07 -27.32 15.02
C LYS A 406 -9.65 -27.80 15.31
N GLU A 407 -9.22 -28.86 14.63
CA GLU A 407 -7.92 -29.49 14.86
C GLU A 407 -7.10 -29.58 13.57
N TYR A 408 -5.78 -29.68 13.74
CA TYR A 408 -4.84 -30.04 12.69
C TYR A 408 -3.77 -30.97 13.25
N TYR A 409 -3.19 -31.81 12.40
CA TYR A 409 -2.16 -32.75 12.83
C TYR A 409 -0.77 -32.13 12.71
N LYS A 410 0.00 -32.18 13.81
CA LYS A 410 1.41 -31.79 13.86
C LYS A 410 2.23 -32.95 14.41
N ARG A 411 3.13 -33.50 13.59
CA ARG A 411 3.94 -34.69 13.93
C ARG A 411 3.08 -35.88 14.39
N GLY A 412 1.92 -36.09 13.75
CA GLY A 412 1.01 -37.18 14.06
C GLY A 412 0.08 -36.94 15.27
N LEU A 413 0.24 -35.82 15.98
CA LEU A 413 -0.62 -35.46 17.11
C LEU A 413 -1.68 -34.44 16.69
N PRO A 414 -2.95 -34.59 17.11
CA PRO A 414 -3.96 -33.56 16.94
C PRO A 414 -3.61 -32.34 17.80
N VAL A 415 -3.66 -31.16 17.20
CA VAL A 415 -3.44 -29.87 17.84
C VAL A 415 -4.65 -29.01 17.58
N GLU A 416 -5.24 -28.47 18.63
CA GLU A 416 -6.37 -27.55 18.52
C GLU A 416 -5.92 -26.24 17.87
N ARG A 417 -6.72 -25.74 16.92
CA ARG A 417 -6.53 -24.42 16.34
C ARG A 417 -7.04 -23.36 17.30
N THR A 418 -6.32 -22.24 17.37
CA THR A 418 -6.84 -21.07 18.07
C THR A 418 -8.19 -20.65 17.50
N SER A 419 -9.16 -20.50 18.40
CA SER A 419 -10.50 -19.99 18.08
C SER A 419 -10.45 -18.53 17.63
N LYS A 420 -9.45 -17.76 18.10
CA LYS A 420 -9.30 -16.32 17.81
C LYS A 420 -8.99 -15.99 16.34
N SER A 421 -8.31 -16.87 15.62
CA SER A 421 -7.97 -16.60 14.20
C SER A 421 -9.23 -16.51 13.33
N VAL A 422 -9.28 -15.62 12.36
CA VAL A 422 -10.47 -15.45 11.50
C VAL A 422 -10.09 -15.51 10.03
N TRP A 423 -10.80 -16.35 9.28
CA TRP A 423 -10.56 -16.57 7.85
C TRP A 423 -11.73 -15.97 7.08
N LEU A 424 -11.43 -15.03 6.18
CA LEU A 424 -12.41 -14.33 5.38
C LEU A 424 -12.17 -14.61 3.90
N LYS A 425 -13.26 -14.79 3.16
CA LYS A 425 -13.26 -14.86 1.69
C LYS A 425 -14.10 -13.71 1.15
N CYS A 426 -13.50 -12.84 0.33
CA CYS A 426 -14.23 -11.72 -0.28
C CYS A 426 -15.35 -12.26 -1.20
N CYS A 427 -16.57 -11.74 -1.05
CA CYS A 427 -17.72 -12.23 -1.81
C CYS A 427 -17.64 -11.89 -3.31
N GLU A 428 -16.83 -10.90 -3.70
CA GLU A 428 -16.77 -10.42 -5.07
C GLU A 428 -15.58 -10.98 -5.86
N CYS A 429 -14.38 -10.92 -5.29
CA CYS A 429 -13.16 -11.35 -5.98
C CYS A 429 -12.56 -12.64 -5.41
N GLU A 430 -13.20 -13.23 -4.40
CA GLU A 430 -12.76 -14.46 -3.73
C GLU A 430 -11.34 -14.41 -3.15
N GLN A 431 -10.79 -13.21 -2.97
CA GLN A 431 -9.52 -13.00 -2.30
C GLN A 431 -9.67 -13.44 -0.83
N TRP A 432 -8.73 -14.28 -0.40
CA TRP A 432 -8.64 -14.71 0.98
C TRP A 432 -7.89 -13.68 1.82
N GLN A 433 -8.38 -13.48 3.03
CA GLN A 433 -7.78 -12.66 4.06
C GLN A 433 -7.86 -13.38 5.39
N VAL A 434 -6.70 -13.59 6.01
CA VAL A 434 -6.57 -14.32 7.27
C VAL A 434 -6.04 -13.36 8.33
N TYR A 435 -6.79 -13.24 9.41
CA TYR A 435 -6.36 -12.57 10.64
C TYR A 435 -5.90 -13.63 11.62
N ASN A 436 -4.71 -13.45 12.16
CA ASN A 436 -4.13 -14.31 13.18
C ASN A 436 -3.28 -13.45 14.12
N HIS A 437 -2.59 -14.08 15.06
CA HIS A 437 -1.61 -13.44 15.92
C HIS A 437 -0.33 -14.27 16.00
N CYS A 438 0.76 -13.62 16.37
CA CYS A 438 1.99 -14.32 16.72
C CYS A 438 1.83 -15.01 18.08
N TYR A 439 2.28 -16.25 18.16
CA TYR A 439 2.20 -17.06 19.38
C TYR A 439 2.99 -16.46 20.57
N TYR A 440 4.09 -15.75 20.32
CA TYR A 440 5.00 -15.30 21.38
C TYR A 440 4.66 -13.93 21.97
N ASP A 441 4.22 -12.99 21.14
CA ASP A 441 3.98 -11.60 21.54
C ASP A 441 2.51 -11.16 21.38
N HIS A 442 1.65 -12.08 20.92
CA HIS A 442 0.23 -11.85 20.66
C HIS A 442 -0.05 -10.62 19.79
N LYS A 443 0.92 -10.25 18.93
CA LYS A 443 0.75 -9.20 17.92
C LYS A 443 0.01 -9.77 16.71
N ARG A 444 -0.98 -9.04 16.23
CA ARG A 444 -1.78 -9.37 15.05
C ARG A 444 -0.90 -9.53 13.83
N LEU A 445 -1.25 -10.50 13.00
CA LEU A 445 -0.71 -10.75 11.68
C LEU A 445 -1.87 -10.80 10.69
N ILE A 446 -1.72 -10.12 9.54
CA ILE A 446 -2.71 -10.15 8.46
C ILE A 446 -2.05 -10.78 7.24
N LYS A 447 -2.70 -11.80 6.68
CA LYS A 447 -2.25 -12.50 5.47
C LYS A 447 -3.32 -12.44 4.39
N ASN A 448 -3.02 -11.76 3.28
CA ASN A 448 -3.90 -11.67 2.11
C ASN A 448 -3.49 -12.66 1.02
N GLY A 449 -3.43 -13.95 1.35
CA GLY A 449 -2.85 -14.98 0.47
C GLY A 449 -1.32 -14.90 0.40
N PHE A 450 -0.72 -15.46 -0.65
CA PHE A 450 0.74 -15.41 -0.85
C PHE A 450 1.15 -14.15 -1.61
N TYR A 451 0.38 -13.70 -2.60
CA TYR A 451 0.78 -12.52 -3.39
C TYR A 451 0.75 -11.18 -2.63
N TRP A 452 -0.31 -10.93 -1.84
CA TRP A 452 -0.59 -9.63 -1.19
C TRP A 452 -0.15 -9.56 0.29
N SER A 453 0.89 -10.28 0.67
CA SER A 453 1.46 -10.21 2.03
C SER A 453 2.19 -8.89 2.30
N TYR A 454 2.17 -8.48 3.57
CA TYR A 454 2.92 -7.31 4.08
C TYR A 454 4.21 -7.70 4.80
N HIS A 455 4.26 -8.94 5.28
CA HIS A 455 5.34 -9.44 6.11
C HIS A 455 6.29 -10.30 5.30
N ALA A 456 7.58 -10.29 5.66
CA ALA A 456 8.57 -11.16 5.05
C ALA A 456 8.14 -12.63 5.15
N ALA A 457 8.39 -13.42 4.11
CA ALA A 457 8.17 -14.87 4.15
C ALA A 457 9.47 -15.64 4.01
N ARG A 458 9.46 -16.85 4.57
CA ARG A 458 10.62 -17.75 4.57
C ARG A 458 10.79 -18.39 3.20
N MET A 459 12.03 -18.50 2.71
CA MET A 459 12.30 -19.05 1.37
C MET A 459 11.86 -20.53 1.23
N ILE A 460 12.07 -21.34 2.26
CA ILE A 460 11.69 -22.76 2.27
C ILE A 460 10.18 -22.94 2.47
N GLU A 461 9.50 -21.95 3.08
CA GLU A 461 8.06 -21.99 3.39
C GLU A 461 7.41 -20.67 2.98
N PRO A 462 7.19 -20.45 1.67
CA PRO A 462 6.77 -19.15 1.13
C PRO A 462 5.41 -18.66 1.64
N PHE A 463 4.58 -19.56 2.14
CA PHE A 463 3.26 -19.25 2.73
C PHE A 463 3.33 -18.91 4.22
N ASN A 464 4.52 -19.02 4.82
CA ASN A 464 4.78 -18.77 6.22
C ASN A 464 5.41 -17.39 6.39
N ILE A 465 4.61 -16.45 6.90
CA ILE A 465 5.05 -15.09 7.17
C ILE A 465 5.93 -15.03 8.44
N LYS A 466 6.69 -13.96 8.59
CA LYS A 466 7.47 -13.63 9.79
C LYS A 466 6.65 -12.70 10.67
N CYS A 467 6.72 -12.86 11.99
CA CYS A 467 6.28 -11.77 12.86
C CYS A 467 7.28 -10.61 12.74
N PRO A 468 6.85 -9.39 12.37
CA PRO A 468 7.78 -8.26 12.22
C PRO A 468 8.30 -7.76 13.59
N HIS A 469 7.66 -8.13 14.71
CA HIS A 469 8.04 -7.73 16.05
C HIS A 469 9.09 -8.67 16.68
N CYS A 470 8.75 -9.94 16.94
CA CYS A 470 9.70 -10.90 17.53
C CYS A 470 10.58 -11.63 16.51
N GLY A 471 10.28 -11.52 15.21
CA GLY A 471 11.03 -12.19 14.15
C GLY A 471 10.77 -13.69 14.00
N GLU A 472 9.88 -14.26 14.81
CA GLU A 472 9.55 -15.69 14.79
C GLU A 472 8.70 -16.07 13.57
N TRP A 473 8.94 -17.29 13.09
CA TRP A 473 8.22 -17.87 11.96
C TRP A 473 7.02 -18.68 12.42
N GLY A 474 6.02 -18.73 11.56
CA GLY A 474 4.73 -19.23 11.93
C GLY A 474 4.56 -20.69 12.20
N ILE A 475 4.12 -20.94 13.41
CA ILE A 475 3.12 -21.96 13.68
C ILE A 475 1.84 -21.16 13.99
N TRP A 476 0.98 -20.95 12.99
CA TRP A 476 -0.27 -20.17 13.11
C TRP A 476 -1.52 -20.94 12.70
#